data_AF-A0A9N9KTK0-F1
#
_entry.id   AF-A0A9N9KTK0-F1
#
_cell.length_a   1.000
_cell.length_b   1.000
_cell.length_c   1.000
_cell.angle_alpha   90.00
_cell.angle_beta   90.00
_cell.angle_gamma   90.00
#
_symmetry.space_group_name_H-M   'P 1'
#
loop_
_entity.id
_entity.type
_entity.pdbx_description
1 polymer ?
#
loop_
_entity_poly.entity_id
_entity_poly.type
_entity_poly.pdbx_seq_one_letter_code
_entity_poly.pdbx_strand_id
1 'polypeptide(L)'
;MEDKTADLFSGWETYPHNLSFSALDIDANRCHTKLGRESEKLFLFDGGESELQVLQADPKAAIPEQSILSSSEQLLSYLGKPTTTRLFRIAQEHSWSQLLITEELFRKLMTALKVHPGFLDVVHVFGEKITASEESFTAFFSHLSPKPSNLPGCDYEIAYNIKYVARHMRNSLKDPFSIRETGVYHNYQIEPAKSTWILLNAPDTLGERLADAFADSKTSELLGQLRCHTLILLCLSENWRDYVNYLEANFSDLKMDRGFSSSLQHPVREGAITVDFADIRSLQIMTDKLKRLIHTLKLNRKLCAHLKTFSNHVKSLQSPQVARSFCQNEAIMDNYVFQNETQISQLESLVDRAQGVGFLIEHILDLRNAETNHNMNLAMHDISKQGVEENSLVRELTSQTTQDTKAMRTIAFISAIFLPATFLATFFGSNFFGFEDTKDGHSLTVASNIWIYVVTALAFSVVAVAIWYWWGSRRGSEPDKVNNVDMP
;
A
#
# COMPACT_ATOMS: atom_id res chain seq x y z
N MET A 1 16.84 -46.52 40.77
CA MET A 1 16.89 -46.08 39.35
C MET A 1 16.02 -44.83 39.12
N GLU A 2 15.68 -44.09 40.19
CA GLU A 2 14.80 -42.90 40.18
C GLU A 2 15.54 -41.55 40.15
N ASP A 3 16.87 -41.53 40.20
CA ASP A 3 17.64 -40.31 40.52
C ASP A 3 18.42 -39.70 39.34
N LYS A 4 18.34 -40.28 38.12
CA LYS A 4 19.00 -39.72 36.91
C LYS A 4 18.09 -38.87 36.03
N THR A 5 16.79 -38.93 36.25
CA THR A 5 15.79 -38.19 35.45
C THR A 5 15.49 -36.81 36.02
N ALA A 6 15.67 -36.61 37.33
CA ALA A 6 15.48 -35.31 37.99
C ALA A 6 16.48 -34.23 37.51
N ASP A 7 17.61 -34.63 36.91
CA ASP A 7 18.67 -33.74 36.43
C ASP A 7 18.41 -33.17 35.01
N LEU A 8 17.51 -33.77 34.22
CA LEU A 8 17.31 -33.39 32.81
C LEU A 8 16.77 -31.97 32.60
N PHE A 9 16.01 -31.47 33.57
CA PHE A 9 15.46 -30.11 33.54
C PHE A 9 16.20 -29.15 34.46
N SER A 10 17.35 -29.53 35.00
CA SER A 10 18.07 -28.69 35.95
C SER A 10 18.42 -27.32 35.35
N GLY A 11 18.00 -26.26 36.05
CA GLY A 11 18.24 -24.86 35.66
C GLY A 11 17.48 -24.38 34.42
N TRP A 12 16.41 -25.07 34.00
CA TRP A 12 15.62 -24.74 32.80
C TRP A 12 15.13 -23.29 32.79
N GLU A 13 14.82 -22.72 33.95
CA GLU A 13 14.35 -21.36 34.14
C GLU A 13 15.34 -20.35 33.54
N THR A 14 16.63 -20.67 33.62
CA THR A 14 17.73 -19.79 33.19
C THR A 14 18.17 -20.01 31.75
N TYR A 15 17.51 -20.91 31.00
CA TYR A 15 17.88 -21.20 29.61
C TYR A 15 18.04 -19.91 28.77
N PRO A 16 19.11 -19.80 27.96
CA PRO A 16 20.16 -20.81 27.71
C PRO A 16 21.40 -20.77 28.62
N HIS A 17 21.41 -20.02 29.72
CA HIS A 17 22.59 -19.92 30.60
C HIS A 17 23.05 -21.24 31.18
N ASN A 18 22.10 -22.09 31.56
CA ASN A 18 22.36 -23.41 32.13
C ASN A 18 23.18 -24.33 31.20
N LEU A 19 23.23 -24.05 29.90
CA LEU A 19 23.98 -24.84 28.93
C LEU A 19 25.46 -24.44 28.80
N SER A 20 25.90 -23.37 29.47
CA SER A 20 27.32 -22.97 29.60
C SER A 20 28.09 -22.82 28.26
N PHE A 21 27.48 -22.19 27.26
CA PHE A 21 28.17 -21.87 26.01
C PHE A 21 29.31 -20.86 26.20
N SER A 22 30.30 -20.90 25.30
CA SER A 22 31.39 -19.93 25.29
C SER A 22 30.87 -18.50 25.09
N ALA A 23 31.36 -17.56 25.90
CA ALA A 23 31.03 -16.14 25.78
C ALA A 23 31.53 -15.52 24.46
N LEU A 24 32.47 -16.18 23.75
CA LEU A 24 32.90 -15.75 22.42
C LEU A 24 31.87 -16.11 21.33
N ASP A 25 31.05 -17.13 21.58
CA ASP A 25 30.11 -17.65 20.59
C ASP A 25 28.69 -17.12 20.83
N ILE A 26 28.27 -16.97 22.10
CA ILE A 26 26.88 -16.61 22.44
C ILE A 26 26.81 -15.68 23.65
N ASP A 27 26.02 -14.61 23.51
CA ASP A 27 25.53 -13.81 24.62
C ASP A 27 24.25 -14.44 25.22
N ALA A 28 24.45 -15.43 26.10
CA ALA A 28 23.35 -16.17 26.73
C ALA A 28 22.40 -15.26 27.54
N ASN A 29 22.94 -14.16 28.09
CA ASN A 29 22.20 -13.17 28.88
C ASN A 29 21.19 -12.41 28.02
N ARG A 30 21.66 -11.94 26.86
CA ARG A 30 20.79 -11.31 25.88
C ARG A 30 19.72 -12.28 25.36
N CYS A 31 20.08 -13.53 25.08
CA CYS A 31 19.13 -14.55 24.62
C CYS A 31 18.03 -14.83 25.67
N HIS A 32 18.42 -15.07 26.92
CA HIS A 32 17.49 -15.31 28.03
C HIS A 32 16.53 -14.13 28.24
N THR A 33 17.08 -12.91 28.30
CA THR A 33 16.33 -11.68 28.52
C THR A 33 15.35 -11.41 27.36
N LYS A 34 15.79 -11.59 26.12
CA LYS A 34 14.94 -11.40 24.94
C LYS A 34 13.79 -12.41 24.92
N LEU A 35 14.07 -13.68 25.23
CA LEU A 35 13.05 -14.73 25.29
C LEU A 35 11.97 -14.43 26.34
N GLY A 36 12.38 -14.03 27.55
CA GLY A 36 11.43 -13.66 28.61
C GLY A 36 10.61 -12.41 28.26
N ARG A 37 11.24 -11.39 27.66
CA ARG A 37 10.54 -10.16 27.24
C ARG A 37 9.48 -10.41 26.16
N GLU A 38 9.72 -11.37 25.28
CA GLU A 38 8.80 -11.71 24.18
C GLU A 38 7.90 -12.92 24.52
N SER A 39 7.91 -13.37 25.78
CA SER A 39 7.20 -14.59 26.19
C SER A 39 5.70 -14.53 25.93
N GLU A 40 5.02 -13.47 26.37
CA GLU A 40 3.58 -13.28 26.14
C GLU A 40 3.21 -13.24 24.65
N LYS A 41 4.14 -12.83 23.78
CA LYS A 41 3.92 -12.85 22.33
C LYS A 41 4.12 -14.27 21.77
N LEU A 42 5.07 -15.03 22.29
CA LEU A 42 5.53 -16.30 21.71
C LEU A 42 4.73 -17.50 22.20
N PHE A 43 4.39 -17.54 23.48
CA PHE A 43 3.92 -18.72 24.18
C PHE A 43 2.52 -18.54 24.75
N LEU A 44 1.87 -19.66 25.04
CA LEU A 44 0.62 -19.66 25.80
C LEU A 44 0.86 -19.13 27.23
N PHE A 45 -0.17 -18.53 27.81
CA PHE A 45 -0.18 -18.11 29.21
C PHE A 45 0.04 -19.31 30.15
N ASP A 46 0.55 -19.04 31.36
CA ASP A 46 0.76 -20.07 32.37
C ASP A 46 -0.56 -20.77 32.75
N GLY A 47 -0.62 -22.08 32.50
CA GLY A 47 -1.82 -22.91 32.66
C GLY A 47 -2.58 -23.21 31.36
N GLY A 48 -2.14 -22.66 30.22
CA GLY A 48 -2.63 -23.08 28.90
C GLY A 48 -2.25 -24.53 28.59
N GLU A 49 -3.14 -25.27 27.91
CA GLU A 49 -2.87 -26.63 27.48
C GLU A 49 -1.86 -26.62 26.33
N SER A 50 -0.65 -27.13 26.59
CA SER A 50 0.36 -27.27 25.55
C SER A 50 0.03 -28.42 24.61
N GLU A 51 0.29 -28.24 23.33
CA GLU A 51 0.13 -29.25 22.28
C GLU A 51 1.47 -29.53 21.60
N LEU A 52 2.36 -30.21 22.32
CA LEU A 52 3.63 -30.67 21.76
C LEU A 52 3.44 -32.01 21.05
N GLN A 53 3.28 -31.98 19.74
CA GLN A 53 3.20 -33.20 18.93
C GLN A 53 4.59 -33.84 18.84
N VAL A 54 4.68 -35.13 19.14
CA VAL A 54 5.93 -35.88 19.09
C VAL A 54 5.83 -37.10 18.22
N LEU A 55 6.92 -37.40 17.52
CA LEU A 55 7.09 -38.60 16.74
C LEU A 55 8.44 -39.23 17.07
N GLN A 56 8.38 -40.53 17.37
CA GLN A 56 9.54 -41.34 17.70
C GLN A 56 9.69 -42.46 16.66
N ALA A 57 10.84 -42.53 16.01
CA ALA A 57 11.19 -43.62 15.11
C ALA A 57 12.30 -44.47 15.75
N ASP A 58 11.97 -45.72 16.07
CA ASP A 58 12.93 -46.76 16.41
C ASP A 58 13.17 -47.61 15.16
N PRO A 59 14.42 -47.85 14.73
CA PRO A 59 14.74 -48.74 13.61
C PRO A 59 14.15 -50.15 13.74
N LYS A 60 13.78 -50.58 14.95
CA LYS A 60 13.18 -51.89 15.23
C LYS A 60 11.65 -51.88 15.26
N ALA A 61 11.02 -50.71 15.31
CA ALA A 61 9.57 -50.58 15.29
C ALA A 61 9.07 -50.38 13.86
N ALA A 62 8.03 -51.11 13.46
CA ALA A 62 7.49 -51.04 12.10
C ALA A 62 6.69 -49.75 11.81
N ILE A 63 6.25 -49.03 12.85
CA ILE A 63 5.41 -47.84 12.74
C ILE A 63 5.95 -46.79 13.73
N PRO A 64 6.17 -45.53 13.30
CA PRO A 64 6.53 -44.44 14.21
C PRO A 64 5.44 -44.20 15.26
N GLU A 65 5.82 -44.06 16.53
CA GLU A 65 4.88 -43.74 17.60
C GLU A 65 4.60 -42.23 17.58
N GLN A 66 3.35 -41.83 17.35
CA GLN A 66 2.90 -40.44 17.39
C GLN A 66 2.05 -40.20 18.64
N SER A 67 2.32 -39.11 19.35
CA SER A 67 1.51 -38.69 20.51
C SER A 67 1.55 -37.18 20.70
N ILE A 68 0.63 -36.65 21.52
CA ILE A 68 0.61 -35.25 21.94
C ILE A 68 0.99 -35.20 23.40
N LEU A 69 1.95 -34.33 23.73
CA LEU A 69 2.41 -34.09 25.09
C LEU A 69 1.94 -32.72 25.55
N SER A 70 1.38 -32.67 26.75
CA SER A 70 0.86 -31.44 27.36
C SER A 70 1.52 -31.09 28.68
N SER A 71 2.32 -31.99 29.26
CA SER A 71 2.98 -31.78 30.56
C SER A 71 4.47 -32.13 30.56
N SER A 72 5.17 -31.60 31.57
CA SER A 72 6.60 -31.87 31.79
C SER A 72 6.89 -33.34 32.11
N GLU A 73 5.97 -34.01 32.82
CA GLU A 73 6.10 -35.43 33.19
C GLU A 73 5.99 -36.33 31.96
N GLN A 74 5.05 -36.01 31.05
CA GLN A 74 4.90 -36.72 29.78
C GLN A 74 6.13 -36.54 28.90
N LEU A 75 6.70 -35.33 28.84
CA LEU A 75 7.95 -35.05 28.14
C LEU A 75 9.12 -35.85 28.72
N LEU A 76 9.25 -35.90 30.04
CA LEU A 76 10.32 -36.66 30.70
C LEU A 76 10.22 -38.16 30.41
N SER A 77 9.00 -38.72 30.47
CA SER A 77 8.72 -40.11 30.10
C SER A 77 9.10 -40.40 28.64
N TYR A 78 8.72 -39.50 27.73
CA TYR A 78 9.05 -39.61 26.30
C TYR A 78 10.57 -39.54 26.05
N LEU A 79 11.28 -38.62 26.69
CA LEU A 79 12.72 -38.47 26.55
C LEU A 79 13.51 -39.67 27.11
N GLY A 80 12.94 -40.43 28.04
CA GLY A 80 13.52 -41.66 28.59
C GLY A 80 13.48 -42.85 27.64
N LYS A 81 12.62 -42.86 26.62
CA LYS A 81 12.53 -43.95 25.63
C LYS A 81 13.74 -43.96 24.68
N PRO A 82 14.42 -45.11 24.47
CA PRO A 82 15.57 -45.20 23.57
C PRO A 82 15.12 -45.08 22.11
N THR A 83 15.68 -44.12 21.35
CA THR A 83 15.54 -44.06 19.89
C THR A 83 16.69 -43.38 19.18
N THR A 84 16.78 -43.65 17.87
CA THR A 84 17.68 -42.97 16.94
C THR A 84 17.14 -41.61 16.53
N THR A 85 15.86 -41.50 16.13
CA THR A 85 15.29 -40.23 15.63
C THR A 85 14.10 -39.79 16.47
N ARG A 86 14.10 -38.50 16.84
CA ARG A 86 12.99 -37.82 17.53
C ARG A 86 12.58 -36.59 16.74
N LEU A 87 11.28 -36.41 16.56
CA LEU A 87 10.68 -35.23 15.94
C LEU A 87 9.70 -34.60 16.93
N PHE A 88 9.87 -33.30 17.16
CA PHE A 88 8.98 -32.45 17.94
C PHE A 88 8.35 -31.44 16.99
N ARG A 89 7.02 -31.32 17.00
CA ARG A 89 6.26 -30.32 16.24
C ARG A 89 5.52 -29.43 17.22
N ILE A 90 5.75 -28.13 17.10
CA ILE A 90 5.05 -27.10 17.88
C ILE A 90 4.19 -26.32 16.88
N ALA A 91 2.87 -26.41 17.03
CA ALA A 91 1.92 -25.81 16.10
C ALA A 91 1.56 -24.36 16.49
N GLN A 92 0.86 -23.68 15.58
CA GLN A 92 0.14 -22.43 15.80
C GLN A 92 -1.30 -22.64 15.31
N GLU A 93 -2.30 -22.06 15.97
CA GLU A 93 -3.69 -22.10 15.51
C GLU A 93 -3.83 -21.40 14.14
N HIS A 94 -3.14 -20.28 13.99
CA HIS A 94 -2.98 -19.58 12.71
C HIS A 94 -1.62 -18.88 12.65
N SER A 95 -1.17 -18.47 11.46
CA SER A 95 0.21 -17.95 11.27
C SER A 95 0.62 -16.77 12.15
N TRP A 96 -0.34 -16.03 12.72
CA TRP A 96 -0.10 -14.89 13.63
C TRP A 96 -0.53 -15.17 15.09
N SER A 97 -0.75 -16.44 15.50
CA SER A 97 -1.06 -16.76 16.90
C SER A 97 0.22 -17.04 17.69
N GLN A 98 0.11 -17.19 19.01
CA GLN A 98 1.15 -17.81 19.82
C GLN A 98 1.45 -19.24 19.35
N LEU A 99 2.64 -19.74 19.69
CA LEU A 99 2.97 -21.16 19.62
C LEU A 99 2.14 -21.90 20.68
N LEU A 100 1.59 -23.07 20.33
CA LEU A 100 0.76 -23.88 21.22
C LEU A 100 1.60 -24.66 22.25
N ILE A 101 2.43 -23.94 23.00
CA ILE A 101 3.29 -24.45 24.07
C ILE A 101 3.50 -23.34 25.12
N THR A 102 3.54 -23.70 26.40
CA THR A 102 3.89 -22.76 27.47
C THR A 102 5.39 -22.48 27.48
N GLU A 103 5.80 -21.32 28.03
CA GLU A 103 7.22 -20.97 28.17
C GLU A 103 7.97 -22.02 29.01
N GLU A 104 7.34 -22.52 30.09
CA GLU A 104 7.88 -23.56 30.95
C GLU A 104 8.24 -24.82 30.15
N LEU A 105 7.27 -25.40 29.42
CA LEU A 105 7.48 -26.63 28.68
C LEU A 105 8.48 -26.43 27.55
N PHE A 106 8.45 -25.26 26.89
CA PHE A 106 9.42 -24.90 25.87
C PHE A 106 10.85 -24.85 26.42
N ARG A 107 11.10 -24.11 27.50
CA ARG A 107 12.44 -23.99 28.11
C ARG A 107 12.95 -25.33 28.65
N LYS A 108 12.07 -26.16 29.22
CA LYS A 108 12.39 -27.53 29.65
C LYS A 108 12.78 -28.42 28.47
N LEU A 109 12.05 -28.33 27.36
CA LEU A 109 12.39 -29.04 26.11
C LEU A 109 13.76 -28.61 25.58
N MET A 110 14.00 -27.30 25.46
CA MET A 110 15.28 -26.77 24.96
C MET A 110 16.45 -27.18 25.87
N THR A 111 16.24 -27.15 27.19
CA THR A 111 17.24 -27.56 28.19
C THR A 111 17.56 -29.05 28.10
N ALA A 112 16.53 -29.91 28.09
CA ALA A 112 16.72 -31.36 28.08
C ALA A 112 17.37 -31.86 26.77
N LEU A 113 17.11 -31.18 25.66
CA LEU A 113 17.72 -31.45 24.36
C LEU A 113 19.06 -30.72 24.14
N LYS A 114 19.46 -29.84 25.07
CA LYS A 114 20.65 -28.97 24.98
C LYS A 114 20.69 -28.15 23.68
N VAL A 115 19.55 -27.57 23.32
CA VAL A 115 19.37 -26.83 22.06
C VAL A 115 20.27 -25.60 22.03
N HIS A 116 20.98 -25.42 20.93
CA HIS A 116 21.80 -24.23 20.71
C HIS A 116 20.94 -22.94 20.62
N PRO A 117 21.32 -21.85 21.32
CA PRO A 117 20.60 -20.57 21.36
C PRO A 117 20.40 -19.90 20.00
N GLY A 118 21.22 -20.23 19.01
CA GLY A 118 21.04 -19.81 17.61
C GLY A 118 19.67 -20.20 17.02
N PHE A 119 18.98 -21.19 17.58
CA PHE A 119 17.59 -21.49 17.23
C PHE A 119 16.60 -20.41 17.68
N LEU A 120 16.91 -19.63 18.73
CA LEU A 120 16.01 -18.59 19.22
C LEU A 120 15.75 -17.50 18.17
N ASP A 121 16.71 -17.22 17.29
CA ASP A 121 16.48 -16.30 16.16
C ASP A 121 15.39 -16.80 15.20
N VAL A 122 15.22 -18.12 15.06
CA VAL A 122 14.11 -18.74 14.33
C VAL A 122 12.81 -18.64 15.13
N VAL A 123 12.87 -18.90 16.44
CA VAL A 123 11.70 -18.85 17.34
C VAL A 123 11.08 -17.46 17.39
N HIS A 124 11.90 -16.40 17.45
CA HIS A 124 11.46 -15.01 17.52
C HIS A 124 10.68 -14.54 16.27
N VAL A 125 10.76 -15.27 15.16
CA VAL A 125 9.97 -15.00 13.95
C VAL A 125 8.49 -15.34 14.16
N PHE A 126 8.19 -16.25 15.10
CA PHE A 126 6.84 -16.72 15.41
C PHE A 126 6.17 -15.87 16.51
N GLY A 127 4.98 -16.30 16.92
CA GLY A 127 4.17 -15.65 17.94
C GLY A 127 3.13 -14.69 17.38
N GLU A 128 2.46 -14.01 18.29
CA GLU A 128 1.38 -13.08 18.00
C GLU A 128 1.89 -11.88 17.16
N LYS A 129 1.17 -11.56 16.09
CA LYS A 129 1.48 -10.42 15.21
C LYS A 129 0.25 -9.55 15.00
N ILE A 130 0.38 -8.26 15.26
CA ILE A 130 -0.66 -7.24 14.98
C ILE A 130 -0.49 -6.68 13.56
N THR A 131 0.75 -6.60 13.09
CA THR A 131 1.12 -6.12 11.76
C THR A 131 2.07 -7.12 11.10
N ALA A 132 2.12 -7.11 9.77
CA ALA A 132 3.08 -7.91 9.03
C ALA A 132 4.51 -7.32 9.18
N SER A 133 5.14 -7.60 10.32
CA SER A 133 6.55 -7.29 10.63
C SER A 133 7.45 -8.47 10.24
N GLU A 134 8.70 -8.19 9.90
CA GLU A 134 9.72 -9.21 9.56
C GLU A 134 9.37 -10.09 8.33
N GLU A 135 8.51 -9.60 7.42
CA GLU A 135 8.21 -10.26 6.13
C GLU A 135 9.47 -10.54 5.29
N SER A 136 10.52 -9.74 5.49
CA SER A 136 11.82 -9.82 4.80
C SER A 136 12.92 -10.53 5.62
N PHE A 137 12.61 -11.09 6.78
CA PHE A 137 13.59 -11.75 7.63
C PHE A 137 13.66 -13.26 7.37
N THR A 138 14.88 -13.80 7.40
CA THR A 138 15.15 -15.24 7.41
C THR A 138 16.35 -15.46 8.34
N ALA A 139 16.15 -16.30 9.35
CA ALA A 139 17.21 -16.79 10.22
C ALA A 139 17.86 -18.04 9.63
N PHE A 140 19.17 -18.14 9.78
CA PHE A 140 19.95 -19.34 9.48
C PHE A 140 21.08 -19.44 10.50
N PHE A 141 21.24 -20.63 11.06
CA PHE A 141 22.30 -20.97 11.99
C PHE A 141 22.79 -22.37 11.66
N SER A 142 24.11 -22.58 11.71
CA SER A 142 24.70 -23.91 11.63
C SER A 142 25.95 -23.98 12.49
N HIS A 143 26.11 -25.06 13.23
CA HIS A 143 27.29 -25.37 14.00
C HIS A 143 27.76 -26.78 13.65
N LEU A 144 29.07 -26.93 13.44
CA LEU A 144 29.71 -28.19 13.10
C LEU A 144 30.73 -28.48 14.19
N SER A 145 30.67 -29.69 14.75
CA SER A 145 31.62 -30.18 15.73
C SER A 145 32.34 -31.41 15.14
N PRO A 146 33.49 -31.22 14.45
CA PRO A 146 34.28 -32.32 13.91
C PRO A 146 34.70 -33.29 15.01
N LYS A 147 34.63 -34.60 14.74
CA LYS A 147 35.20 -35.59 15.65
C LYS A 147 36.73 -35.57 15.54
N PRO A 148 37.45 -35.92 16.63
CA PRO A 148 38.91 -36.02 16.59
C PRO A 148 39.38 -37.02 15.52
N SER A 149 40.60 -36.79 15.02
CA SER A 149 41.19 -37.29 13.77
C SER A 149 41.06 -38.79 13.45
N ASN A 150 40.72 -39.63 14.43
CA ASN A 150 40.65 -41.07 14.29
C ASN A 150 39.30 -41.57 13.76
N LEU A 151 38.25 -40.73 13.75
CA LEU A 151 36.90 -41.07 13.25
C LEU A 151 36.44 -40.03 12.23
N PRO A 152 36.19 -40.41 10.96
CA PRO A 152 35.65 -39.48 9.97
C PRO A 152 34.22 -39.07 10.35
N GLY A 153 33.97 -37.76 10.41
CA GLY A 153 32.64 -37.20 10.62
C GLY A 153 32.59 -35.97 11.54
N CYS A 154 31.41 -35.37 11.61
CA CYS A 154 31.07 -34.28 12.52
C CYS A 154 29.67 -34.44 13.09
N ASP A 155 29.51 -34.11 14.37
CA ASP A 155 28.19 -33.77 14.88
C ASP A 155 27.81 -32.40 14.33
N TYR A 156 26.51 -32.12 14.22
CA TYR A 156 26.07 -30.82 13.73
C TYR A 156 24.74 -30.39 14.31
N GLU A 157 24.57 -29.08 14.35
CA GLU A 157 23.30 -28.43 14.61
C GLU A 157 23.01 -27.45 13.48
N ILE A 158 21.75 -27.39 13.06
CA ILE A 158 21.32 -26.46 12.03
C ILE A 158 19.91 -25.98 12.33
N ALA A 159 19.69 -24.69 12.12
CA ALA A 159 18.38 -24.07 12.28
C ALA A 159 18.12 -23.05 11.17
N TYR A 160 16.87 -22.97 10.72
CA TYR A 160 16.43 -21.98 9.75
C TYR A 160 14.91 -21.83 9.74
N ASN A 161 14.39 -20.72 9.22
CA ASN A 161 13.00 -20.64 8.78
C ASN A 161 12.90 -20.60 7.25
N ILE A 162 11.81 -21.16 6.72
CA ILE A 162 11.50 -21.16 5.30
C ILE A 162 10.04 -20.74 5.10
N LYS A 163 9.83 -19.88 4.11
CA LYS A 163 8.51 -19.35 3.76
C LYS A 163 7.91 -20.13 2.60
N TYR A 164 6.62 -20.39 2.66
CA TYR A 164 5.91 -21.18 1.66
C TYR A 164 4.51 -20.66 1.43
N VAL A 165 3.96 -21.04 0.28
CA VAL A 165 2.59 -20.69 -0.09
C VAL A 165 1.65 -21.82 0.34
N ALA A 166 0.53 -21.46 0.95
CA ALA A 166 -0.54 -22.40 1.28
C ALA A 166 -1.90 -21.82 0.91
N ARG A 167 -2.77 -22.66 0.33
CA ARG A 167 -4.16 -22.31 0.12
C ARG A 167 -4.90 -22.24 1.45
N HIS A 168 -5.76 -21.24 1.60
CA HIS A 168 -6.66 -21.13 2.74
C HIS A 168 -8.12 -21.29 2.30
N MET A 169 -8.95 -21.80 3.20
CA MET A 169 -10.39 -22.02 2.93
C MET A 169 -11.24 -20.76 3.20
N ARG A 170 -10.63 -19.57 3.25
CA ARG A 170 -11.32 -18.31 3.54
C ARG A 170 -11.99 -17.76 2.27
N ASN A 171 -13.25 -18.11 2.07
CA ASN A 171 -14.04 -17.67 0.90
C ASN A 171 -14.29 -16.15 0.85
N SER A 172 -14.06 -15.42 1.94
CA SER A 172 -14.23 -13.96 2.01
C SER A 172 -13.08 -13.17 1.38
N LEU A 173 -11.92 -13.78 1.16
CA LEU A 173 -10.74 -13.13 0.60
C LEU A 173 -10.61 -13.43 -0.90
N LYS A 174 -10.30 -12.40 -1.70
CA LYS A 174 -10.13 -12.55 -3.16
C LYS A 174 -8.89 -13.38 -3.52
N ASP A 175 -7.82 -13.29 -2.74
CA ASP A 175 -6.64 -14.14 -2.88
C ASP A 175 -6.85 -15.45 -2.09
N PRO A 176 -6.83 -16.63 -2.73
CA PRO A 176 -7.01 -17.90 -2.04
C PRO A 176 -5.73 -18.41 -1.35
N PHE A 177 -4.60 -17.72 -1.51
CA PHE A 177 -3.30 -18.13 -0.98
C PHE A 177 -2.82 -17.23 0.16
N SER A 178 -2.06 -17.84 1.08
CA SER A 178 -1.35 -17.17 2.17
C SER A 178 0.12 -17.56 2.16
N ILE A 179 0.99 -16.62 2.50
CA ILE A 179 2.38 -16.91 2.82
C ILE A 179 2.46 -17.35 4.28
N ARG A 180 2.98 -18.55 4.50
CA ARG A 180 3.22 -19.15 5.80
C ARG A 180 4.71 -19.40 5.97
N GLU A 181 5.13 -19.73 7.17
CA GLU A 181 6.52 -20.02 7.47
C GLU A 181 6.64 -21.19 8.43
N THR A 182 7.70 -21.96 8.25
CA THR A 182 8.05 -23.10 9.09
C THR A 182 9.47 -22.90 9.62
N GLY A 183 9.62 -23.06 10.93
CA GLY A 183 10.91 -23.07 11.60
C GLY A 183 11.43 -24.48 11.70
N VAL A 184 12.72 -24.68 11.47
CA VAL A 184 13.39 -25.98 11.52
C VAL A 184 14.58 -25.85 12.43
N TYR A 185 14.72 -26.78 13.36
CA TYR A 185 15.96 -27.08 14.06
C TYR A 185 16.25 -28.56 13.96
N HIS A 186 17.51 -28.89 13.75
CA HIS A 186 17.98 -30.25 13.68
C HIS A 186 19.36 -30.37 14.32
N ASN A 187 19.48 -31.33 15.23
CA ASN A 187 20.73 -31.74 15.85
C ASN A 187 21.00 -33.21 15.50
N TYR A 188 22.17 -33.49 14.96
CA TYR A 188 22.61 -34.83 14.61
C TYR A 188 23.94 -35.16 15.29
N GLN A 189 23.96 -36.31 15.97
CA GLN A 189 25.13 -36.88 16.62
C GLN A 189 25.51 -38.18 15.91
N ILE A 190 26.73 -38.28 15.39
CA ILE A 190 27.19 -39.44 14.59
C ILE A 190 27.26 -40.71 15.43
N GLU A 191 27.72 -40.61 16.68
CA GLU A 191 27.77 -41.73 17.62
C GLU A 191 26.91 -41.34 18.83
N PRO A 192 25.71 -41.93 19.01
CA PRO A 192 25.21 -43.22 18.47
C PRO A 192 24.26 -43.13 17.25
N ALA A 193 24.45 -42.19 16.33
CA ALA A 193 23.52 -41.89 15.21
C ALA A 193 22.15 -41.41 15.71
N LYS A 194 22.17 -40.42 16.59
CA LYS A 194 20.98 -39.81 17.19
C LYS A 194 20.62 -38.51 16.47
N SER A 195 19.39 -38.39 16.02
CA SER A 195 18.83 -37.19 15.39
C SER A 195 17.68 -36.63 16.21
N THR A 196 17.66 -35.31 16.39
CA THR A 196 16.59 -34.57 17.07
C THR A 196 16.13 -33.42 16.18
N TRP A 197 14.86 -33.44 15.79
CA TRP A 197 14.21 -32.43 14.98
C TRP A 197 13.19 -31.64 15.81
N ILE A 198 13.18 -30.32 15.65
CA ILE A 198 12.13 -29.45 16.19
C ILE A 198 11.59 -28.63 15.03
N LEU A 199 10.28 -28.72 14.78
CA LEU A 199 9.59 -27.98 13.74
C LEU A 199 8.58 -27.02 14.36
N LEU A 200 8.65 -25.76 13.97
CA LEU A 200 7.69 -24.72 14.37
C LEU A 200 6.73 -24.47 13.21
N ASN A 201 5.43 -24.58 13.47
CA ASN A 201 4.35 -24.36 12.50
C ASN A 201 4.59 -25.09 11.15
N ALA A 202 4.97 -26.36 11.20
CA ALA A 202 5.10 -27.21 10.02
C ALA A 202 3.71 -27.70 9.56
N PRO A 203 3.41 -27.69 8.24
CA PRO A 203 2.16 -28.24 7.73
C PRO A 203 2.09 -29.76 7.95
N ASP A 204 0.88 -30.30 8.08
CA ASP A 204 0.67 -31.72 8.33
C ASP A 204 1.21 -32.60 7.22
N THR A 205 1.10 -32.16 5.97
CA THR A 205 1.70 -32.83 4.81
C THR A 205 3.21 -33.00 4.93
N LEU A 206 3.91 -32.04 5.55
CA LEU A 206 5.34 -32.17 5.82
C LEU A 206 5.59 -33.14 6.98
N GLY A 207 4.78 -33.08 8.02
CA GLY A 207 4.84 -33.99 9.16
C GLY A 207 4.68 -35.46 8.75
N GLU A 208 3.68 -35.76 7.92
CA GLU A 208 3.41 -37.09 7.35
C GLU A 208 4.58 -37.60 6.49
N ARG A 209 5.09 -36.77 5.57
CA ARG A 209 6.22 -37.16 4.73
C ARG A 209 7.51 -37.42 5.51
N LEU A 210 7.74 -36.67 6.58
CA LEU A 210 8.88 -36.92 7.48
C LEU A 210 8.65 -38.17 8.33
N ALA A 211 7.42 -38.43 8.78
CA ALA A 211 7.07 -39.66 9.48
C ALA A 211 7.37 -40.90 8.62
N ASP A 212 6.94 -40.86 7.35
CA ASP A 212 7.21 -41.92 6.36
C ASP A 212 8.71 -42.07 6.10
N ALA A 213 9.44 -40.96 5.97
CA ALA A 213 10.88 -40.99 5.78
C ALA A 213 11.59 -41.63 7.00
N PHE A 214 11.18 -41.31 8.22
CA PHE A 214 11.78 -41.83 9.43
C PHE A 214 11.45 -43.31 9.70
N ALA A 215 10.43 -43.87 9.05
CA ALA A 215 10.17 -45.31 9.08
C ALA A 215 11.23 -46.13 8.32
N ASP A 216 11.96 -45.53 7.38
CA ASP A 216 13.11 -46.17 6.72
C ASP A 216 14.35 -46.12 7.63
N SER A 217 14.91 -47.28 7.93
CA SER A 217 16.11 -47.41 8.78
C SER A 217 17.32 -46.66 8.22
N LYS A 218 17.41 -46.51 6.88
CA LYS A 218 18.47 -45.73 6.22
C LYS A 218 18.38 -44.24 6.52
N THR A 219 17.22 -43.75 6.91
CA THR A 219 17.04 -42.32 7.23
C THR A 219 17.77 -41.95 8.53
N SER A 220 18.02 -42.90 9.43
CA SER A 220 18.84 -42.64 10.64
C SER A 220 20.32 -42.37 10.34
N GLU A 221 20.80 -42.74 9.14
CA GLU A 221 22.16 -42.44 8.69
C GLU A 221 22.33 -40.96 8.32
N LEU A 222 23.57 -40.45 8.42
CA LEU A 222 23.92 -39.06 8.10
C LEU A 222 23.31 -38.55 6.80
N LEU A 223 23.43 -39.34 5.73
CA LEU A 223 22.97 -38.96 4.40
C LEU A 223 21.44 -38.90 4.34
N GLY A 224 20.76 -39.83 5.02
CA GLY A 224 19.31 -39.85 5.15
C GLY A 224 18.78 -38.60 5.86
N GLN A 225 19.41 -38.25 6.99
CA GLN A 225 19.08 -37.06 7.76
C GLN A 225 19.32 -35.76 6.96
N LEU A 226 20.40 -35.67 6.19
CA LEU A 226 20.64 -34.53 5.30
C LEU A 226 19.60 -34.41 4.18
N ARG A 227 19.10 -35.55 3.67
CA ARG A 227 18.02 -35.57 2.67
C ARG A 227 16.69 -35.09 3.22
N CYS A 228 16.44 -35.17 4.53
CA CYS A 228 15.24 -34.59 5.14
C CYS A 228 15.18 -33.06 4.96
N HIS A 229 16.32 -32.36 5.00
CA HIS A 229 16.35 -30.92 4.69
C HIS A 229 15.92 -30.63 3.25
N THR A 230 16.37 -31.46 2.30
CA THR A 230 15.97 -31.36 0.90
C THR A 230 14.49 -31.70 0.71
N LEU A 231 13.96 -32.69 1.44
CA LEU A 231 12.54 -33.01 1.47
C LEU A 231 11.71 -31.82 1.96
N ILE A 232 12.16 -31.12 3.00
CA ILE A 232 11.51 -29.89 3.50
C ILE A 232 11.47 -28.82 2.40
N LEU A 233 12.60 -28.55 1.73
CA LEU A 233 12.65 -27.58 0.62
C LEU A 233 11.64 -27.92 -0.48
N LEU A 234 11.60 -29.18 -0.90
CA LEU A 234 10.69 -29.64 -1.95
C LEU A 234 9.23 -29.53 -1.52
N CYS A 235 8.87 -30.07 -0.35
CA CYS A 235 7.49 -30.07 0.14
C CYS A 235 6.94 -28.65 0.27
N LEU A 236 7.75 -27.73 0.77
CA LEU A 236 7.37 -26.33 0.96
C LEU A 236 7.45 -25.50 -0.34
N SER A 237 7.90 -26.09 -1.45
CA SER A 237 7.94 -25.44 -2.76
C SER A 237 6.71 -25.70 -3.64
N GLU A 238 5.91 -26.73 -3.32
CA GLU A 238 4.91 -27.32 -4.22
C GLU A 238 3.87 -26.31 -4.73
N ASN A 239 3.34 -25.46 -3.85
CA ASN A 239 2.25 -24.54 -4.18
C ASN A 239 2.67 -23.25 -4.89
N TRP A 240 3.97 -22.97 -5.02
CA TRP A 240 4.43 -21.71 -5.62
C TRP A 240 4.04 -21.59 -7.08
N ARG A 241 4.10 -22.69 -7.85
CA ARG A 241 3.70 -22.70 -9.25
C ARG A 241 2.24 -22.32 -9.43
N ASP A 242 1.35 -22.93 -8.65
CA ASP A 242 -0.09 -22.65 -8.71
C ASP A 242 -0.40 -21.20 -8.33
N TYR A 243 0.36 -20.65 -7.39
CA TYR A 243 0.18 -19.27 -7.00
C TYR A 243 0.66 -18.28 -8.06
N VAL A 244 1.82 -18.52 -8.67
CA VAL A 244 2.30 -17.69 -9.79
C VAL A 244 1.29 -17.72 -10.95
N ASN A 245 0.78 -18.90 -11.31
CA ASN A 245 -0.27 -19.02 -12.34
C ASN A 245 -1.54 -18.22 -11.99
N TYR A 246 -1.97 -18.26 -10.73
CA TYR A 246 -3.10 -17.46 -10.25
C TYR A 246 -2.83 -15.95 -10.39
N LEU A 247 -1.63 -15.49 -10.07
CA LEU A 247 -1.24 -14.09 -10.21
C LEU A 247 -1.17 -13.64 -11.67
N GLU A 248 -0.68 -14.50 -12.57
CA GLU A 248 -0.68 -14.25 -14.02
C GLU A 248 -2.12 -14.14 -14.58
N ALA A 249 -3.02 -15.02 -14.14
CA ALA A 249 -4.43 -14.97 -14.52
C ALA A 249 -5.08 -13.67 -14.02
N ASN A 250 -4.91 -13.35 -12.73
CA ASN A 250 -5.46 -12.11 -12.15
C ASN A 250 -4.89 -10.85 -12.82
N PHE A 251 -3.61 -10.83 -13.23
CA PHE A 251 -3.05 -9.74 -14.01
C PHE A 251 -3.68 -9.64 -15.41
N SER A 252 -3.94 -10.78 -16.04
CA SER A 252 -4.56 -10.84 -17.37
C SER A 252 -6.01 -10.36 -17.34
N ASP A 253 -6.77 -10.75 -16.32
CA ASP A 253 -8.15 -10.29 -16.11
C ASP A 253 -8.20 -8.77 -15.90
N LEU A 254 -7.31 -8.22 -15.05
CA LEU A 254 -7.18 -6.77 -14.88
C LEU A 254 -6.88 -6.04 -16.20
N LYS A 255 -6.11 -6.66 -17.10
CA LYS A 255 -5.79 -6.09 -18.41
C LYS A 255 -6.98 -6.17 -19.37
N MET A 256 -7.67 -7.31 -19.41
CA MET A 256 -8.74 -7.62 -20.36
C MET A 256 -10.04 -6.89 -20.03
N ASP A 257 -10.45 -6.88 -18.76
CA ASP A 257 -11.65 -6.15 -18.29
C ASP A 257 -11.57 -4.65 -18.57
N ARG A 258 -10.34 -4.11 -18.65
CA ARG A 258 -10.09 -2.68 -18.82
C ARG A 258 -9.74 -2.27 -20.24
N GLY A 259 -9.85 -3.19 -21.21
CA GLY A 259 -9.76 -2.84 -22.63
C GLY A 259 -8.39 -2.37 -23.12
N PHE A 260 -7.30 -2.57 -22.36
CA PHE A 260 -5.93 -2.19 -22.78
C PHE A 260 -5.43 -2.94 -24.02
N SER A 261 -6.17 -3.96 -24.46
CA SER A 261 -5.90 -4.70 -25.70
C SER A 261 -6.60 -4.11 -26.94
N SER A 262 -7.46 -3.09 -26.77
CA SER A 262 -8.23 -2.49 -27.87
C SER A 262 -7.54 -1.24 -28.43
N SER A 263 -7.34 -1.23 -29.76
CA SER A 263 -6.62 -0.18 -30.50
C SER A 263 -7.18 1.22 -30.25
N LEU A 264 -6.30 2.16 -29.90
CA LEU A 264 -6.55 3.61 -29.78
C LEU A 264 -6.83 4.31 -31.13
N GLN A 265 -7.15 3.58 -32.20
CA GLN A 265 -7.20 4.12 -33.57
C GLN A 265 -8.52 4.83 -33.95
N HIS A 266 -9.51 4.91 -33.06
CA HIS A 266 -10.81 5.50 -33.39
C HIS A 266 -11.25 6.54 -32.36
N PRO A 267 -11.96 7.60 -32.80
CA PRO A 267 -12.54 8.57 -31.88
C PRO A 267 -13.44 7.82 -30.90
N VAL A 268 -13.11 8.01 -29.62
CA VAL A 268 -13.77 7.52 -28.41
C VAL A 268 -15.29 7.56 -28.62
N ARG A 269 -15.92 6.41 -28.90
CA ARG A 269 -17.39 6.28 -28.94
C ARG A 269 -17.94 6.49 -27.54
N GLU A 270 -19.14 7.04 -27.40
CA GLU A 270 -19.91 6.99 -26.14
C GLU A 270 -19.95 5.52 -25.65
N GLY A 271 -19.36 5.27 -24.48
CA GLY A 271 -19.06 3.92 -23.95
C GLY A 271 -17.58 3.53 -23.93
N ALA A 272 -16.67 4.44 -24.28
CA ALA A 272 -15.23 4.18 -24.30
C ALA A 272 -14.61 4.04 -22.91
N ILE A 273 -13.80 2.99 -22.77
CA ILE A 273 -12.76 2.71 -21.77
C ILE A 273 -12.60 3.83 -20.73
N THR A 274 -13.27 3.74 -19.60
CA THR A 274 -13.09 4.67 -18.48
C THR A 274 -11.89 4.22 -17.65
N VAL A 275 -10.68 4.55 -18.12
CA VAL A 275 -9.46 4.43 -17.30
C VAL A 275 -9.57 5.44 -16.15
N ASP A 276 -9.46 4.95 -14.92
CA ASP A 276 -9.59 5.75 -13.69
C ASP A 276 -8.34 5.60 -12.78
N PHE A 277 -8.13 6.54 -11.86
CA PHE A 277 -7.07 6.47 -10.86
C PHE A 277 -7.14 5.21 -9.98
N ALA A 278 -8.34 4.63 -9.80
CA ALA A 278 -8.53 3.33 -9.16
C ALA A 278 -7.76 2.20 -9.88
N ASP A 279 -7.49 2.36 -11.17
CA ASP A 279 -6.81 1.37 -11.98
C ASP A 279 -5.31 1.34 -11.68
N ILE A 280 -4.69 2.53 -11.62
CA ILE A 280 -3.30 2.71 -11.19
C ILE A 280 -3.12 2.15 -9.79
N ARG A 281 -4.05 2.46 -8.87
CA ARG A 281 -4.00 1.94 -7.49
C ARG A 281 -4.04 0.42 -7.45
N SER A 282 -4.93 -0.20 -8.21
CA SER A 282 -5.06 -1.68 -8.27
C SER A 282 -3.78 -2.34 -8.79
N LEU A 283 -3.18 -1.73 -9.83
CA LEU A 283 -1.93 -2.18 -10.44
C LEU A 283 -0.74 -2.00 -9.50
N GLN A 284 -0.70 -0.91 -8.74
CA GLN A 284 0.31 -0.66 -7.72
C GLN A 284 0.23 -1.69 -6.58
N ILE A 285 -0.97 -1.95 -6.06
CA ILE A 285 -1.18 -2.97 -5.02
C ILE A 285 -0.69 -4.36 -5.49
N MET A 286 -1.00 -4.72 -6.75
CA MET A 286 -0.50 -5.96 -7.34
C MET A 286 1.03 -5.94 -7.47
N THR A 287 1.61 -4.84 -7.94
CA THR A 287 3.06 -4.69 -8.12
C THR A 287 3.82 -4.82 -6.80
N ASP A 288 3.33 -4.18 -5.74
CA ASP A 288 3.94 -4.25 -4.41
C ASP A 288 3.87 -5.68 -3.85
N LYS A 289 2.75 -6.37 -4.07
CA LYS A 289 2.61 -7.78 -3.74
C LYS A 289 3.59 -8.66 -4.50
N LEU A 290 3.71 -8.50 -5.82
CA LEU A 290 4.66 -9.26 -6.65
C LEU A 290 6.11 -9.06 -6.15
N LYS A 291 6.49 -7.81 -5.85
CA LYS A 291 7.82 -7.48 -5.29
C LYS A 291 8.08 -8.18 -3.95
N ARG A 292 7.10 -8.23 -3.05
CA ARG A 292 7.21 -8.97 -1.78
C ARG A 292 7.42 -10.47 -1.99
N LEU A 293 6.72 -11.06 -2.97
CA LEU A 293 6.87 -12.48 -3.31
C LEU A 293 8.23 -12.79 -3.94
N ILE A 294 8.70 -11.94 -4.87
CA ILE A 294 10.05 -12.03 -5.44
C ILE A 294 11.09 -12.01 -4.32
N HIS A 295 10.94 -11.09 -3.35
CA HIS A 295 11.85 -11.02 -2.22
C HIS A 295 11.83 -12.29 -1.37
N THR A 296 10.64 -12.84 -1.08
CA THR A 296 10.49 -14.11 -0.35
C THR A 296 11.19 -15.27 -1.05
N LEU A 297 11.00 -15.41 -2.36
CA LEU A 297 11.67 -16.44 -3.15
C LEU A 297 13.20 -16.25 -3.15
N LYS A 298 13.69 -15.00 -3.26
CA LYS A 298 15.13 -14.69 -3.17
C LYS A 298 15.72 -15.11 -1.82
N LEU A 299 14.99 -14.94 -0.72
CA LEU A 299 15.40 -15.41 0.61
C LEU A 299 15.45 -16.94 0.67
N ASN A 300 14.44 -17.62 0.13
CA ASN A 300 14.41 -19.09 0.04
C ASN A 300 15.56 -19.66 -0.81
N ARG A 301 15.93 -18.98 -1.91
CA ARG A 301 17.12 -19.32 -2.71
C ARG A 301 18.41 -19.15 -1.89
N LYS A 302 18.52 -18.04 -1.16
CA LYS A 302 19.67 -17.77 -0.27
C LYS A 302 19.80 -18.85 0.82
N LEU A 303 18.67 -19.28 1.41
CA LEU A 303 18.64 -20.40 2.34
C LEU A 303 19.16 -21.70 1.71
N CYS A 304 18.70 -22.05 0.51
CA CYS A 304 19.19 -23.24 -0.19
C CYS A 304 20.70 -23.15 -0.48
N ALA A 305 21.20 -21.96 -0.85
CA ALA A 305 22.65 -21.75 -1.02
C ALA A 305 23.44 -22.01 0.28
N HIS A 306 22.94 -21.55 1.44
CA HIS A 306 23.57 -21.86 2.73
C HIS A 306 23.48 -23.36 3.09
N LEU A 307 22.36 -24.01 2.80
CA LEU A 307 22.21 -25.46 2.99
C LEU A 307 23.18 -26.26 2.11
N LYS A 308 23.44 -25.82 0.88
CA LYS A 308 24.46 -26.40 0.00
C LYS A 308 25.86 -26.22 0.59
N THR A 309 26.20 -25.02 1.05
CA THR A 309 27.50 -24.75 1.71
C THR A 309 27.68 -25.62 2.96
N PHE A 310 26.65 -25.71 3.80
CA PHE A 310 26.64 -26.60 4.96
C PHE A 310 26.84 -28.07 4.57
N SER A 311 26.08 -28.57 3.59
CA SER A 311 26.22 -29.93 3.07
C SER A 311 27.63 -30.19 2.52
N ASN A 312 28.26 -29.20 1.87
CA ASN A 312 29.64 -29.31 1.37
C ASN A 312 30.67 -29.37 2.51
N HIS A 313 30.48 -28.61 3.58
CA HIS A 313 31.34 -28.72 4.77
C HIS A 313 31.21 -30.10 5.42
N VAL A 314 29.99 -30.61 5.60
CA VAL A 314 29.79 -31.96 6.11
C VAL A 314 30.46 -33.00 5.21
N LYS A 315 30.27 -32.90 3.88
CA LYS A 315 30.90 -33.76 2.87
C LYS A 315 32.42 -33.76 2.96
N SER A 316 33.05 -32.60 3.22
CA SER A 316 34.51 -32.48 3.32
C SER A 316 35.12 -33.22 4.52
N LEU A 317 34.30 -33.51 5.54
CA LEU A 317 34.70 -34.23 6.75
C LEU A 317 34.41 -35.75 6.66
N GLN A 318 33.88 -36.22 5.52
CA GLN A 318 33.57 -37.63 5.28
C GLN A 318 34.64 -38.35 4.46
N SER A 319 34.60 -39.68 4.48
CA SER A 319 35.45 -40.49 3.61
C SER A 319 35.10 -40.27 2.12
N PRO A 320 36.06 -40.44 1.18
CA PRO A 320 35.82 -40.23 -0.25
C PRO A 320 34.69 -41.08 -0.84
N GLN A 321 34.40 -42.25 -0.26
CA GLN A 321 33.32 -43.13 -0.69
C GLN A 321 31.95 -42.55 -0.30
N VAL A 322 31.79 -42.14 0.96
CA VAL A 322 30.55 -41.53 1.47
C VAL A 322 30.30 -40.18 0.79
N ALA A 323 31.35 -39.40 0.53
CA ALA A 323 31.25 -38.12 -0.17
C ALA A 323 30.63 -38.24 -1.57
N ARG A 324 30.80 -39.36 -2.28
CA ARG A 324 30.17 -39.58 -3.61
C ARG A 324 28.65 -39.75 -3.52
N SER A 325 28.13 -40.22 -2.39
CA SER A 325 26.69 -40.42 -2.20
C SER A 325 25.93 -39.08 -2.08
N PHE A 326 26.63 -37.97 -1.81
CA PHE A 326 26.02 -36.63 -1.74
C PHE A 326 25.53 -36.11 -3.09
N CYS A 327 26.04 -36.62 -4.23
CA CYS A 327 25.73 -36.10 -5.56
C CYS A 327 24.22 -36.08 -5.86
N GLN A 328 23.46 -37.08 -5.40
CA GLN A 328 22.01 -37.10 -5.60
C GLN A 328 21.32 -35.97 -4.83
N ASN A 329 21.75 -35.70 -3.59
CA ASN A 329 21.20 -34.62 -2.77
C ASN A 329 21.51 -33.25 -3.38
N GLU A 330 22.74 -33.07 -3.85
CA GLU A 330 23.19 -31.85 -4.54
C GLU A 330 22.33 -31.58 -5.79
N ALA A 331 22.12 -32.60 -6.65
CA ALA A 331 21.30 -32.47 -7.85
C ALA A 331 19.83 -32.09 -7.54
N ILE A 332 19.26 -32.61 -6.45
CA ILE A 332 17.89 -32.25 -6.04
C ILE A 332 17.84 -30.79 -5.56
N MET A 333 18.83 -30.34 -4.79
CA MET A 333 18.93 -28.93 -4.39
C MET A 333 19.10 -28.01 -5.60
N ASP A 334 19.87 -28.42 -6.62
CA ASP A 334 20.02 -27.67 -7.87
C ASP A 334 18.69 -27.55 -8.62
N ASN A 335 17.92 -28.62 -8.70
CA ASN A 335 16.58 -28.59 -9.30
C ASN A 335 15.63 -27.63 -8.55
N TYR A 336 15.69 -27.61 -7.22
CA TYR A 336 14.93 -26.66 -6.41
C TYR A 336 15.33 -25.21 -6.71
N VAL A 337 16.64 -24.92 -6.78
CA VAL A 337 17.14 -23.58 -7.12
C VAL A 337 16.64 -23.15 -8.50
N PHE A 338 16.73 -24.04 -9.50
CA PHE A 338 16.26 -23.77 -10.85
C PHE A 338 14.75 -23.45 -10.90
N GLN A 339 13.93 -24.22 -10.18
CA GLN A 339 12.48 -23.96 -10.09
C GLN A 339 12.20 -22.62 -9.40
N ASN A 340 12.90 -22.31 -8.32
CA ASN A 340 12.76 -21.05 -7.59
C ASN A 340 13.15 -19.84 -8.47
N GLU A 341 14.25 -19.93 -9.22
CA GLU A 341 14.69 -18.88 -10.16
C GLU A 341 13.74 -18.69 -11.33
N THR A 342 13.12 -19.77 -11.80
CA THR A 342 12.06 -19.71 -12.81
C THR A 342 10.87 -18.91 -12.29
N GLN A 343 10.43 -19.18 -11.06
CA GLN A 343 9.32 -18.45 -10.42
C GLN A 343 9.67 -16.97 -10.17
N ILE A 344 10.90 -16.67 -9.74
CA ILE A 344 11.39 -15.29 -9.60
C ILE A 344 11.30 -14.56 -10.94
N SER A 345 11.83 -15.15 -12.01
CA SER A 345 11.83 -14.56 -13.36
C SER A 345 10.40 -14.32 -13.87
N GLN A 346 9.47 -15.23 -13.61
CA GLN A 346 8.05 -15.07 -13.98
C GLN A 346 7.43 -13.86 -13.26
N LEU A 347 7.64 -13.74 -11.95
CA LEU A 347 7.13 -12.61 -11.18
C LEU A 347 7.80 -11.29 -11.57
N GLU A 348 9.10 -11.28 -11.87
CA GLU A 348 9.83 -10.10 -12.37
C GLU A 348 9.25 -9.66 -13.73
N SER A 349 8.99 -10.59 -14.64
CA SER A 349 8.31 -10.29 -15.91
C SER A 349 6.91 -9.70 -15.70
N LEU A 350 6.14 -10.18 -14.71
CA LEU A 350 4.85 -9.58 -14.37
C LEU A 350 4.99 -8.15 -13.83
N VAL A 351 6.01 -7.88 -13.01
CA VAL A 351 6.29 -6.52 -12.51
C VAL A 351 6.62 -5.58 -13.67
N ASP A 352 7.50 -6.00 -14.59
CA ASP A 352 7.89 -5.17 -15.75
C ASP A 352 6.68 -4.88 -16.65
N ARG A 353 5.84 -5.89 -16.90
CA ARG A 353 4.59 -5.74 -17.65
C ARG A 353 3.61 -4.81 -16.94
N ALA A 354 3.47 -4.93 -15.62
CA ALA A 354 2.62 -4.05 -14.83
C ALA A 354 3.09 -2.60 -14.88
N GLN A 355 4.40 -2.36 -14.79
CA GLN A 355 4.96 -1.01 -14.95
C GLN A 355 4.69 -0.45 -16.35
N GLY A 356 4.86 -1.25 -17.40
CA GLY A 356 4.54 -0.85 -18.78
C GLY A 356 3.06 -0.46 -18.96
N VAL A 357 2.14 -1.21 -18.34
CA VAL A 357 0.71 -0.85 -18.33
C VAL A 357 0.46 0.43 -17.52
N GLY A 358 1.15 0.63 -16.40
CA GLY A 358 1.08 1.86 -15.60
C GLY A 358 1.47 3.10 -16.40
N PHE A 359 2.60 3.06 -17.12
CA PHE A 359 3.02 4.15 -18.00
C PHE A 359 2.00 4.45 -19.10
N LEU A 360 1.40 3.41 -19.69
CA LEU A 360 0.37 3.59 -20.72
C LEU A 360 -0.89 4.25 -20.16
N ILE A 361 -1.31 3.89 -18.93
CA ILE A 361 -2.43 4.53 -18.24
C ILE A 361 -2.14 6.01 -17.98
N GLU A 362 -0.97 6.33 -17.42
CA GLU A 362 -0.56 7.70 -17.15
C GLU A 362 -0.60 8.56 -18.42
N HIS A 363 -0.03 8.08 -19.52
CA HIS A 363 -0.07 8.78 -20.81
C HIS A 363 -1.50 8.98 -21.35
N ILE A 364 -2.39 7.99 -21.20
CA ILE A 364 -3.80 8.13 -21.62
C ILE A 364 -4.50 9.22 -20.80
N LEU A 365 -4.26 9.25 -19.48
CA LEU A 365 -4.85 10.26 -18.61
C LEU A 365 -4.32 11.66 -18.95
N ASP A 366 -3.02 11.81 -19.21
CA ASP A 366 -2.43 13.07 -19.64
C ASP A 366 -3.01 13.57 -20.96
N LEU A 367 -3.19 12.68 -21.95
CA LEU A 367 -3.81 13.02 -23.23
C LEU A 367 -5.25 13.49 -23.05
N ARG A 368 -6.04 12.82 -22.20
CA ARG A 368 -7.42 13.22 -21.89
C ARG A 368 -7.48 14.56 -21.17
N ASN A 369 -6.57 14.80 -20.24
CA ASN A 369 -6.46 16.08 -19.54
C ASN A 369 -6.10 17.20 -20.53
N ALA A 370 -5.16 16.95 -21.44
CA ALA A 370 -4.77 17.90 -22.48
C ALA A 370 -5.93 18.18 -23.45
N GLU A 371 -6.68 17.16 -23.88
CA GLU A 371 -7.86 17.32 -24.74
C GLU A 371 -8.96 18.11 -24.03
N THR A 372 -9.26 17.79 -22.77
CA THR A 372 -10.25 18.51 -21.96
C THR A 372 -9.86 19.98 -21.80
N ASN A 373 -8.59 20.25 -21.51
CA ASN A 373 -8.05 21.61 -21.41
C ASN A 373 -8.09 22.34 -22.76
N HIS A 374 -7.80 21.66 -23.86
CA HIS A 374 -7.89 22.24 -25.20
C HIS A 374 -9.33 22.63 -25.54
N ASN A 375 -10.28 21.73 -25.32
CA ASN A 375 -11.70 21.99 -25.53
C ASN A 375 -12.22 23.13 -24.63
N MET A 376 -11.77 23.18 -23.37
CA MET A 376 -12.09 24.28 -22.46
C MET A 376 -11.50 25.61 -22.93
N ASN A 377 -10.27 25.61 -23.45
CA ASN A 377 -9.65 26.81 -24.02
C ASN A 377 -10.37 27.30 -25.29
N LEU A 378 -10.85 26.39 -26.15
CA LEU A 378 -11.68 26.75 -27.31
C LEU A 378 -13.00 27.38 -26.87
N ALA A 379 -13.70 26.75 -25.92
CA ALA A 379 -14.94 27.31 -25.36
C ALA A 379 -14.70 28.68 -24.70
N MET A 380 -13.59 28.85 -23.97
CA MET A 380 -13.21 30.13 -23.37
C MET A 380 -12.90 31.19 -24.43
N HIS A 381 -12.22 30.82 -25.52
CA HIS A 381 -11.95 31.72 -26.63
C HIS A 381 -13.26 32.21 -27.27
N ASP A 382 -14.22 31.32 -27.48
CA ASP A 382 -15.52 31.68 -28.05
C ASP A 382 -16.33 32.58 -27.10
N ILE A 383 -16.36 32.27 -25.80
CA ILE A 383 -16.99 33.11 -24.77
C ILE A 383 -16.31 34.50 -24.71
N SER A 384 -14.98 34.55 -24.75
CA SER A 384 -14.23 35.81 -24.73
C SER A 384 -14.54 36.66 -25.96
N LYS A 385 -14.61 36.04 -27.14
CA LYS A 385 -15.00 36.73 -28.38
C LYS A 385 -16.42 37.31 -28.28
N GLN A 386 -17.38 36.53 -27.79
CA GLN A 386 -18.75 37.01 -27.54
C GLN A 386 -18.78 38.14 -26.52
N GLY A 387 -18.00 38.05 -25.45
CA GLY A 387 -17.90 39.09 -24.42
C GLY A 387 -17.30 40.39 -24.93
N VAL A 388 -16.32 40.34 -25.85
CA VAL A 388 -15.78 41.55 -26.51
C VAL A 388 -16.84 42.21 -27.40
N GLU A 389 -17.58 41.41 -28.16
CA GLU A 389 -18.67 41.89 -29.03
C GLU A 389 -19.79 42.54 -28.20
N GLU A 390 -20.24 41.88 -27.14
CA GLU A 390 -21.25 42.40 -26.22
C GLU A 390 -20.78 43.71 -25.55
N ASN A 391 -19.52 43.76 -25.08
CA ASN A 391 -18.95 44.99 -24.52
C ASN A 391 -18.91 46.15 -25.53
N SER A 392 -18.68 45.86 -26.82
CA SER A 392 -18.69 46.89 -27.86
C SER A 392 -20.09 47.47 -28.10
N LEU A 393 -21.11 46.61 -28.10
CA LEU A 393 -22.52 47.01 -28.22
C LEU A 393 -22.98 47.82 -27.00
N VAL A 394 -22.62 47.40 -25.79
CA VAL A 394 -22.90 48.15 -24.56
C VAL A 394 -22.24 49.53 -24.61
N ARG A 395 -21.00 49.62 -25.10
CA ARG A 395 -20.31 50.92 -25.29
C ARG A 395 -21.05 51.81 -26.29
N GLU A 396 -21.55 51.26 -27.40
CA GLU A 396 -22.33 52.01 -28.37
C GLU A 396 -23.66 52.49 -27.80
N LEU A 397 -24.42 51.62 -27.12
CA LEU A 397 -25.66 51.97 -26.43
C LEU A 397 -25.44 53.05 -25.37
N THR A 398 -24.35 52.95 -24.61
CA THR A 398 -23.97 53.97 -23.61
C THR A 398 -23.67 55.29 -24.31
N SER A 399 -22.96 55.28 -25.44
CA SER A 399 -22.70 56.47 -26.25
C SER A 399 -24.00 57.11 -26.76
N GLN A 400 -24.91 56.34 -27.34
CA GLN A 400 -26.23 56.81 -27.78
C GLN A 400 -27.03 57.40 -26.61
N THR A 401 -27.06 56.71 -25.46
CA THR A 401 -27.70 57.21 -24.23
C THR A 401 -27.09 58.54 -23.78
N THR A 402 -25.77 58.73 -23.90
CA THR A 402 -25.14 60.03 -23.58
C THR A 402 -25.55 61.13 -24.56
N GLN A 403 -25.76 60.81 -25.84
CA GLN A 403 -26.24 61.76 -26.84
C GLN A 403 -27.70 62.14 -26.59
N ASP A 404 -28.56 61.16 -26.30
CA ASP A 404 -29.95 61.38 -25.92
C ASP A 404 -30.04 62.24 -24.66
N THR A 405 -29.17 61.99 -23.68
CA THR A 405 -29.07 62.83 -22.48
C THR A 405 -28.69 64.28 -22.81
N LYS A 406 -27.80 64.52 -23.78
CA LYS A 406 -27.46 65.87 -24.27
C LYS A 406 -28.65 66.52 -24.96
N ALA A 407 -29.35 65.80 -25.85
CA ALA A 407 -30.54 66.31 -26.53
C ALA A 407 -31.65 66.68 -25.54
N MET A 408 -31.90 65.82 -24.54
CA MET A 408 -32.88 66.07 -23.48
C MET A 408 -32.53 67.33 -22.66
N ARG A 409 -31.24 67.55 -22.36
CA ARG A 409 -30.78 68.79 -21.71
C ARG A 409 -31.03 70.03 -22.57
N THR A 410 -30.88 69.94 -23.90
CA THR A 410 -31.16 71.05 -24.82
C THR A 410 -32.65 71.37 -24.91
N ILE A 411 -33.53 70.37 -24.97
CA ILE A 411 -34.99 70.60 -24.98
C ILE A 411 -35.44 71.27 -23.67
N ALA A 412 -34.92 70.79 -22.54
CA ALA A 412 -35.18 71.41 -21.24
C ALA A 412 -34.70 72.87 -21.17
N PHE A 413 -33.53 73.18 -21.75
CA PHE A 413 -33.02 74.54 -21.87
C PHE A 413 -33.94 75.44 -22.71
N ILE A 414 -34.36 74.98 -23.89
CA ILE A 414 -35.30 75.72 -24.76
C ILE A 414 -36.61 75.98 -24.00
N SER A 415 -37.14 74.96 -23.32
CA SER A 415 -38.38 75.06 -22.56
C SER A 415 -38.28 76.08 -21.42
N ALA A 416 -37.15 76.12 -20.71
CA ALA A 416 -36.90 77.09 -19.63
C ALA A 416 -36.90 78.55 -20.12
N ILE A 417 -36.49 78.80 -21.37
CA ILE A 417 -36.49 80.16 -21.97
C ILE A 417 -37.90 80.58 -22.39
N PHE A 418 -38.66 79.69 -23.03
CA PHE A 418 -39.96 80.02 -23.62
C PHE A 418 -41.10 80.02 -22.61
N LEU A 419 -41.05 79.20 -21.55
CA LEU A 419 -42.12 79.08 -20.57
C LEU A 419 -42.52 80.43 -19.92
N PRO A 420 -41.58 81.30 -19.46
CA PRO A 420 -41.94 82.59 -18.86
C PRO A 420 -42.49 83.59 -19.88
N ALA A 421 -41.94 83.58 -21.10
CA ALA A 421 -42.39 84.46 -22.18
C ALA A 421 -43.84 84.16 -22.58
N THR A 422 -44.19 82.88 -22.75
CA THR A 422 -45.55 82.45 -23.10
C THR A 422 -46.55 82.76 -21.98
N PHE A 423 -46.18 82.53 -20.72
CA PHE A 423 -47.03 82.87 -19.57
C PHE A 423 -47.34 84.37 -19.53
N LEU A 424 -46.32 85.23 -19.71
CA LEU A 424 -46.51 86.67 -19.74
C LEU A 424 -47.30 87.15 -20.96
N ALA A 425 -47.07 86.55 -22.13
CA ALA A 425 -47.85 86.86 -23.33
C ALA A 425 -49.35 86.56 -23.12
N THR A 426 -49.68 85.48 -22.41
CA THR A 426 -51.07 85.13 -22.08
C THR A 426 -51.64 86.04 -21.00
N PHE A 427 -50.85 86.39 -19.98
CA PHE A 427 -51.26 87.29 -18.90
C PHE A 427 -51.57 88.71 -19.40
N PHE A 428 -50.81 89.20 -20.39
CA PHE A 428 -50.94 90.56 -20.92
C PHE A 428 -51.76 90.66 -22.23
N GLY A 429 -51.97 89.56 -22.94
CA GLY A 429 -52.41 89.48 -24.34
C GLY A 429 -53.77 90.08 -24.70
N SER A 430 -54.52 90.60 -23.75
CA SER A 430 -55.82 91.26 -23.98
C SER A 430 -55.87 92.74 -23.63
N ASN A 431 -54.88 93.31 -22.94
CA ASN A 431 -54.97 94.66 -22.37
C ASN A 431 -54.18 95.74 -23.13
N PHE A 432 -53.34 95.38 -24.11
CA PHE A 432 -52.45 96.34 -24.80
C PHE A 432 -52.89 96.75 -26.22
N PHE A 433 -53.94 96.14 -26.78
CA PHE A 433 -54.45 96.44 -28.12
C PHE A 433 -55.86 97.02 -28.02
N GLY A 434 -56.03 98.31 -28.35
CA GLY A 434 -57.33 98.99 -28.41
C GLY A 434 -57.71 99.35 -29.84
N PHE A 435 -59.00 99.25 -30.17
CA PHE A 435 -59.56 99.68 -31.45
C PHE A 435 -60.48 100.89 -31.18
N GLU A 436 -60.21 102.04 -31.80
CA GLU A 436 -61.01 103.27 -31.63
C GLU A 436 -61.55 103.76 -32.99
N ASP A 437 -62.87 103.98 -33.08
CA ASP A 437 -63.58 104.35 -34.31
C ASP A 437 -63.76 105.88 -34.40
N THR A 438 -63.08 106.52 -35.36
CA THR A 438 -63.33 107.91 -35.76
C THR A 438 -63.63 107.99 -37.26
N LYS A 439 -64.44 108.97 -37.68
CA LYS A 439 -65.20 109.02 -38.94
C LYS A 439 -64.42 109.00 -40.28
N ASP A 440 -63.12 108.73 -40.30
CA ASP A 440 -62.32 108.49 -41.52
C ASP A 440 -61.29 107.35 -41.34
N GLY A 441 -61.76 106.16 -40.92
CA GLY A 441 -61.01 104.90 -41.01
C GLY A 441 -60.29 104.45 -39.72
N HIS A 442 -60.30 103.13 -39.49
CA HIS A 442 -59.83 102.47 -38.26
C HIS A 442 -58.32 102.66 -38.03
N SER A 443 -57.93 103.09 -36.83
CA SER A 443 -56.53 103.05 -36.38
C SER A 443 -56.38 102.09 -35.19
N LEU A 444 -55.46 101.13 -35.32
CA LEU A 444 -55.08 100.23 -34.22
C LEU A 444 -54.20 101.01 -33.25
N THR A 445 -54.70 101.34 -32.06
CA THR A 445 -53.90 102.02 -31.04
C THR A 445 -53.19 100.99 -30.17
N VAL A 446 -51.89 100.85 -30.40
CA VAL A 446 -51.00 100.08 -29.51
C VAL A 446 -50.76 100.92 -28.27
N ALA A 447 -51.07 100.38 -27.08
CA ALA A 447 -50.84 101.09 -25.84
C ALA A 447 -49.33 101.37 -25.65
N SER A 448 -48.97 102.63 -25.36
CA SER A 448 -47.58 103.10 -25.18
C SER A 448 -46.77 102.32 -24.13
N ASN A 449 -47.43 101.50 -23.31
CA ASN A 449 -46.84 100.73 -22.21
C ASN A 449 -46.41 99.31 -22.62
N ILE A 450 -46.45 98.94 -23.90
CA ILE A 450 -46.02 97.62 -24.39
C ILE A 450 -44.56 97.29 -24.03
N TRP A 451 -43.72 98.30 -23.77
CA TRP A 451 -42.34 98.10 -23.30
C TRP A 451 -42.26 97.39 -21.93
N ILE A 452 -43.27 97.55 -21.06
CA ILE A 452 -43.33 96.86 -19.75
C ILE A 452 -43.40 95.33 -19.95
N TYR A 453 -44.15 94.87 -20.94
CA TYR A 453 -44.18 93.44 -21.31
C TYR A 453 -42.79 92.94 -21.71
N VAL A 454 -42.10 93.68 -22.59
CA VAL A 454 -40.78 93.29 -23.10
C VAL A 454 -39.74 93.23 -21.98
N VAL A 455 -39.70 94.22 -21.10
CA VAL A 455 -38.75 94.27 -19.97
C VAL A 455 -39.05 93.16 -18.96
N THR A 456 -40.33 92.93 -18.64
CA THR A 456 -40.72 91.90 -17.67
C THR A 456 -40.44 90.49 -18.22
N ALA A 457 -40.72 90.25 -19.50
CA ALA A 457 -40.41 88.99 -20.17
C ALA A 457 -38.91 88.70 -20.19
N LEU A 458 -38.09 89.72 -20.52
CA LEU A 458 -36.64 89.59 -20.50
C LEU A 458 -36.12 89.26 -19.09
N ALA A 459 -36.61 89.96 -18.07
CA ALA A 459 -36.20 89.76 -16.68
C ALA A 459 -36.52 88.33 -16.18
N PHE A 460 -37.73 87.84 -16.44
CA PHE A 460 -38.13 86.49 -16.03
C PHE A 460 -37.37 85.39 -16.81
N SER A 461 -37.10 85.57 -18.11
CA SER A 461 -36.28 84.64 -18.87
C SER A 461 -34.83 84.59 -18.36
N VAL A 462 -34.23 85.73 -17.99
CA VAL A 462 -32.89 85.77 -17.39
C VAL A 462 -32.86 85.03 -16.05
N VAL A 463 -33.87 85.21 -15.20
CA VAL A 463 -33.99 84.49 -13.92
C VAL A 463 -34.14 82.99 -14.14
N ALA A 464 -34.99 82.55 -15.08
CA ALA A 464 -35.18 81.13 -15.38
C ALA A 464 -33.89 80.46 -15.88
N VAL A 465 -33.15 81.12 -16.77
CA VAL A 465 -31.85 80.63 -17.25
C VAL A 465 -30.80 80.64 -16.13
N ALA A 466 -30.77 81.67 -15.28
CA ALA A 466 -29.86 81.73 -14.14
C ALA A 466 -30.12 80.60 -13.13
N ILE A 467 -31.39 80.31 -12.82
CA ILE A 467 -31.77 79.18 -11.96
C ILE A 467 -31.34 77.86 -12.59
N TRP A 468 -31.59 77.65 -13.89
CA TRP A 468 -31.19 76.44 -14.60
C TRP A 468 -29.66 76.25 -14.60
N TYR A 469 -28.91 77.32 -14.90
CA TYR A 469 -27.45 77.29 -14.90
C TYR A 469 -26.89 77.01 -13.49
N TRP A 470 -27.47 77.64 -12.47
CA TRP A 470 -27.11 77.43 -11.08
C TRP A 470 -27.39 75.99 -10.61
N TRP A 471 -28.52 75.40 -11.00
CA TRP A 471 -28.83 74.01 -10.69
C TRP A 471 -27.94 73.03 -11.46
N GLY A 472 -27.63 73.32 -12.72
CA GLY A 472 -26.70 72.54 -13.55
C GLY A 472 -25.28 72.53 -13.01
N SER A 473 -24.78 73.68 -12.54
CA SER A 473 -23.43 73.81 -11.96
C SER A 473 -23.31 73.11 -10.60
N ARG A 474 -24.36 73.12 -9.77
CA ARG A 474 -24.36 72.37 -8.49
C ARG A 474 -24.38 70.85 -8.67
N ARG A 475 -25.07 70.33 -9.70
CA ARG A 475 -25.03 68.89 -10.03
C ARG A 475 -23.72 68.43 -10.66
N GLY A 476 -22.89 69.35 -11.17
CA GLY A 476 -21.54 69.05 -11.67
C GLY A 476 -20.44 69.03 -10.61
N SER A 477 -20.79 69.19 -9.33
CA SER A 477 -19.84 69.32 -8.22
C SER A 477 -19.83 68.11 -7.25
N GLU A 478 -20.48 67.00 -7.59
CA GLU A 478 -20.19 65.71 -6.95
C GLU A 478 -19.05 65.04 -7.74
N PRO A 479 -17.83 64.95 -7.19
CA PRO A 479 -16.75 64.24 -7.85
C PRO A 479 -17.03 62.73 -7.75
N ASP A 480 -17.42 62.11 -8.86
CA ASP A 480 -17.35 60.65 -9.04
C ASP A 480 -15.88 60.23 -8.92
N LYS A 481 -15.45 59.93 -7.69
CA LYS A 481 -14.32 59.06 -7.42
C LYS A 481 -14.74 57.65 -7.81
N VAL A 482 -14.48 57.25 -9.05
CA VAL A 482 -14.48 55.83 -9.43
C VAL A 482 -13.05 55.39 -9.71
N ASN A 483 -12.62 54.55 -8.79
CA ASN A 483 -11.36 53.84 -8.65
C ASN A 483 -10.75 53.39 -9.98
N ASN A 484 -9.48 53.78 -10.17
CA ASN A 484 -8.54 53.03 -10.99
C ASN A 484 -8.27 51.72 -10.22
N VAL A 485 -8.96 50.64 -10.57
CA VAL A 485 -8.60 49.28 -10.13
C VAL A 485 -7.79 48.68 -11.27
N ASP A 486 -6.59 48.28 -10.89
CA ASP A 486 -5.57 47.64 -11.70
C ASP A 486 -6.12 46.53 -12.60
N MET A 487 -5.63 46.51 -13.85
CA MET A 487 -5.65 45.32 -14.68
C MET A 487 -4.67 44.29 -14.10
N PRO A 488 -5.06 43.01 -13.92
CA PRO A 488 -4.09 41.93 -13.93
C PRO A 488 -3.52 41.68 -15.33
#